data_AF-A0A3M2XEL1-F1
#
_entry.id   AF-A0A3M2XEL1-F1
#
_cell.length_a   1.000
_cell.length_b   1.000
_cell.length_c   1.000
_cell.angle_alpha   90.00
_cell.angle_beta   90.00
_cell.angle_gamma   90.00
#
_symmetry.space_group_name_H-M   'P 1'
#
loop_
_entity.id
_entity.type
_entity.pdbx_description
1 polymer ?
#
loop_
_entity_poly.entity_id
_entity_poly.type
_entity_poly.pdbx_seq_one_letter_code
_entity_poly.pdbx_strand_id
1 'polypeptide(L)'
;GAGHLTDGFSFKGYARSGLLINDGLGGGRGGPYTTPAGSVGGAVGRLGNEDDTYMRFDLSKEIYAQNGTRSKFTVSIADGVESYNDWTATESNLNVRQVFTELDHIAAFKGNPVFENATLWAGKRFDRDNFDIHWLDSDVVFLAGTGGGIYDV
;
A
#
# COMPACT_ATOMS: atom_id res chain seq x y z
N GLY A 1 26.89 -12.55 -17.83
CA GLY A 1 27.24 -11.80 -16.61
C GLY A 1 26.38 -12.31 -15.48
N ALA A 2 26.94 -12.53 -14.31
CA ALA A 2 26.14 -12.85 -13.12
C ALA A 2 25.34 -11.59 -12.76
N GLY A 3 24.01 -11.66 -12.79
CA GLY A 3 23.16 -10.55 -12.35
C GLY A 3 23.44 -10.21 -10.90
N HIS A 4 23.42 -8.92 -10.56
CA HIS A 4 23.56 -8.50 -9.17
C HIS A 4 22.34 -8.97 -8.39
N LEU A 5 22.52 -9.36 -7.12
CA LEU A 5 21.44 -9.84 -6.25
C LEU A 5 20.26 -8.84 -6.16
N THR A 6 20.54 -7.55 -6.38
CA THR A 6 19.59 -6.44 -6.33
C THR A 6 18.86 -6.15 -7.64
N ASP A 7 19.22 -6.79 -8.76
CA ASP A 7 18.63 -6.48 -10.06
C ASP A 7 17.11 -6.70 -10.05
N GLY A 8 16.33 -5.68 -10.41
CA GLY A 8 14.86 -5.73 -10.38
C GLY A 8 14.24 -5.72 -8.98
N PHE A 9 15.01 -5.59 -7.90
CA PHE A 9 14.43 -5.41 -6.56
C PHE A 9 14.03 -3.94 -6.34
N SER A 10 12.88 -3.71 -5.72
CA SER A 10 12.46 -2.37 -5.28
C SER A 10 11.86 -2.38 -3.88
N PHE A 11 12.14 -1.30 -3.14
CA PHE A 11 11.55 -1.00 -1.84
C PHE A 11 10.74 0.30 -1.94
N LYS A 12 9.48 0.26 -1.51
CA LYS A 12 8.61 1.44 -1.34
C LYS A 12 8.00 1.41 0.05
N GLY A 13 7.50 2.54 0.54
CA GLY A 13 6.79 2.55 1.81
C GLY A 13 6.18 3.89 2.16
N TYR A 14 5.39 3.85 3.23
CA TYR A 14 4.79 4.98 3.91
C TYR A 14 4.93 4.75 5.41
N ALA A 15 5.26 5.78 6.16
CA ALA A 15 5.28 5.71 7.61
C ALA A 15 4.93 7.07 8.21
N ARG A 16 4.28 7.03 9.37
CA ARG A 16 4.05 8.17 10.24
C ARG A 16 4.19 7.72 11.70
N SER A 17 4.71 8.61 12.53
CA SER A 17 4.87 8.40 13.96
C SER A 17 4.98 9.77 14.62
N GLY A 18 4.42 9.90 15.82
CA GLY A 18 4.40 11.15 16.54
C GLY A 18 3.78 10.98 17.92
N LEU A 19 3.73 12.09 18.66
CA LEU A 19 3.12 12.18 19.98
C LEU A 19 2.11 13.32 19.96
N LEU A 20 0.91 13.07 20.45
CA LEU A 20 -0.04 14.12 20.79
C LEU A 20 0.05 14.39 22.29
N ILE A 21 0.21 15.65 22.68
CA ILE A 21 0.24 16.08 24.09
C ILE A 21 -0.87 17.11 24.27
N ASN A 22 -1.69 16.92 25.31
CA ASN A 22 -2.74 17.87 25.66
C ASN A 22 -2.25 18.95 26.64
N ASP A 23 -3.06 19.98 26.87
CA ASP A 23 -2.74 21.11 27.78
C ASP A 23 -2.49 20.68 29.23
N GLY A 24 -2.94 19.48 29.62
CA GLY A 24 -2.67 18.86 30.92
C GLY A 24 -1.36 18.07 30.98
N LEU A 25 -0.51 18.14 29.93
CA LEU A 25 0.74 17.39 29.76
C LEU A 25 0.55 15.87 29.73
N GLY A 26 -0.68 15.39 29.51
CA GLY A 26 -0.98 13.98 29.27
C GLY A 26 -0.99 13.64 27.78
N GLY A 27 -0.95 12.35 27.45
CA GLY A 27 -1.16 11.87 26.09
C GLY A 27 -2.51 12.35 25.54
N GLY A 28 -2.47 13.04 24.40
CA GLY A 28 -3.65 13.44 23.64
C GLY A 28 -4.20 12.24 22.86
N ARG A 29 -5.51 12.27 22.55
CA ARG A 29 -6.12 11.34 21.61
C ARG A 29 -6.53 12.07 20.35
N GLY A 30 -6.24 11.49 19.20
CA GLY A 30 -6.53 12.07 17.89
C GLY A 30 -7.20 11.07 16.96
N GLY A 31 -7.52 11.54 15.77
CA GLY A 31 -7.88 10.69 14.65
C GLY A 31 -8.82 11.40 13.68
N PRO A 32 -8.65 11.20 12.35
CA PRO A 32 -9.55 11.75 11.33
C PRO A 32 -11.03 11.36 11.51
N TYR A 33 -11.31 10.25 12.20
CA TYR A 33 -12.67 9.69 12.36
C TYR A 33 -13.24 9.81 13.78
N THR A 34 -12.65 10.65 14.65
CA THR A 34 -13.09 10.82 16.06
C THR A 34 -14.35 11.67 16.25
N THR A 35 -15.03 12.06 15.17
CA THR A 35 -16.28 12.84 15.20
C THR A 35 -17.52 11.92 15.13
N PRO A 36 -18.73 12.38 15.50
CA PRO A 36 -19.96 11.60 15.29
C PRO A 36 -20.18 11.15 13.84
N ALA A 37 -19.69 11.93 12.87
CA ALA A 37 -19.76 11.61 11.44
C ALA A 37 -18.68 10.60 10.99
N GLY A 38 -17.65 10.36 11.80
CA GLY A 38 -16.54 9.47 11.43
C GLY A 38 -16.99 8.03 11.13
N SER A 39 -17.97 7.52 11.88
CA SER A 39 -18.54 6.17 11.68
C SER A 39 -19.21 5.96 10.31
N VAL A 40 -19.59 7.05 9.63
CA VAL A 40 -20.21 7.04 8.30
C VAL A 40 -19.29 7.65 7.23
N GLY A 41 -17.98 7.72 7.50
CA GLY A 41 -16.97 8.20 6.55
C GLY A 41 -16.72 9.71 6.58
N GLY A 42 -17.26 10.44 7.55
CA GLY A 42 -17.04 11.88 7.72
C GLY A 42 -15.70 12.21 8.38
N ALA A 43 -14.61 12.04 7.63
CA ALA A 43 -13.26 12.35 8.09
C ALA A 43 -13.03 13.87 8.29
N VAL A 44 -12.21 14.23 9.27
CA VAL A 44 -11.66 15.58 9.47
C VAL A 44 -10.16 15.60 9.21
N GLY A 45 -9.57 16.80 9.10
CA GLY A 45 -8.15 16.96 8.76
C GLY A 45 -7.20 16.19 9.69
N ARG A 46 -6.20 15.54 9.09
CA ARG A 46 -5.23 14.68 9.81
C ARG A 46 -4.05 15.42 10.43
N LEU A 47 -3.77 16.66 9.99
CA LEU A 47 -2.57 17.40 10.42
C LEU A 47 -2.58 17.66 11.94
N GLY A 48 -1.62 17.09 12.65
CA GLY A 48 -1.53 17.20 14.12
C GLY A 48 -2.66 16.49 14.86
N ASN A 49 -3.37 15.59 14.20
CA ASN A 49 -4.57 14.92 14.71
C ASN A 49 -4.49 13.39 14.52
N GLU A 50 -3.29 12.83 14.54
CA GLU A 50 -3.05 11.39 14.49
C GLU A 50 -2.00 11.04 15.56
N ASP A 51 -2.36 10.13 16.47
CA ASP A 51 -1.61 9.75 17.66
C ASP A 51 -0.95 8.38 17.58
N ASP A 52 -1.15 7.64 16.49
CA ASP A 52 -0.56 6.32 16.27
C ASP A 52 0.73 6.36 15.44
N THR A 53 1.51 5.29 15.58
CA THR A 53 2.62 4.95 14.70
C THR A 53 2.13 3.92 13.69
N TYR A 54 2.09 4.33 12.41
CA TYR A 54 1.71 3.48 11.30
C TYR A 54 2.86 3.36 10.31
N MET A 55 3.08 2.16 9.80
CA MET A 55 4.02 1.92 8.71
C MET A 55 3.48 0.88 7.73
N ARG A 56 3.87 1.05 6.47
CA ARG A 56 3.73 0.06 5.41
C ARG A 56 4.99 0.10 4.56
N PHE A 57 5.51 -1.05 4.21
CA PHE A 57 6.52 -1.16 3.15
C PHE A 57 6.15 -2.24 2.15
N ASP A 58 6.53 -1.99 0.91
CA ASP A 58 6.30 -2.87 -0.23
C ASP A 58 7.66 -3.32 -0.76
N LEU A 59 7.82 -4.63 -0.87
CA LEU A 59 8.98 -5.28 -1.46
C LEU A 59 8.55 -5.86 -2.80
N SER A 60 9.23 -5.49 -3.88
CA SER A 60 8.97 -6.06 -5.20
C SER A 60 10.22 -6.64 -5.85
N LYS A 61 10.01 -7.65 -6.70
CA LYS A 61 11.02 -8.22 -7.58
C LYS A 61 10.48 -8.27 -9.01
N GLU A 62 11.18 -7.59 -9.90
CA GLU A 62 10.96 -7.62 -11.34
C GLU A 62 11.92 -8.59 -12.01
N ILE A 63 11.38 -9.39 -12.93
CA ILE A 63 12.11 -10.38 -13.72
C ILE A 63 11.80 -10.11 -15.19
N TYR A 64 12.85 -9.97 -15.98
CA TYR A 64 12.79 -9.68 -17.40
C TYR A 64 13.16 -10.94 -18.18
N ALA A 65 12.18 -11.56 -18.84
CA ALA A 65 12.41 -12.72 -19.67
C ALA A 65 13.05 -12.31 -21.00
N GLN A 66 13.85 -13.22 -21.59
CA GLN A 66 14.53 -12.96 -22.87
C GLN A 66 13.57 -12.69 -24.05
N ASN A 67 12.33 -13.19 -23.96
CA ASN A 67 11.30 -12.96 -24.96
C ASN A 67 10.62 -11.58 -24.85
N GLY A 68 11.03 -10.75 -23.90
CA GLY A 68 10.49 -9.41 -23.65
C GLY A 68 9.40 -9.34 -22.58
N THR A 69 8.81 -10.48 -22.17
CA THR A 69 7.81 -10.53 -21.10
C THR A 69 8.45 -10.11 -19.79
N ARG A 70 7.77 -9.24 -19.04
CA ARG A 70 8.21 -8.85 -17.69
C ARG A 70 7.22 -9.40 -16.68
N SER A 71 7.75 -9.78 -15.54
CA SER A 71 6.96 -10.20 -14.39
C SER A 71 7.40 -9.42 -13.17
N LYS A 72 6.43 -9.04 -12.33
CA LYS A 72 6.69 -8.35 -11.08
C LYS A 72 5.93 -9.04 -9.97
N PHE A 73 6.64 -9.45 -8.93
CA PHE A 73 6.04 -9.94 -7.69
C PHE A 73 6.15 -8.88 -6.62
N THR A 74 5.09 -8.64 -5.85
CA THR A 74 5.06 -7.63 -4.78
C THR A 74 4.43 -8.20 -3.50
N VAL A 75 5.07 -7.92 -2.37
CA VAL A 75 4.53 -8.15 -1.02
C VAL A 75 4.50 -6.83 -0.26
N SER A 76 3.39 -6.56 0.42
CA SER A 76 3.23 -5.40 1.31
C SER A 76 3.01 -5.86 2.75
N ILE A 77 3.78 -5.30 3.67
CA ILE A 77 3.68 -5.54 5.11
C ILE A 77 3.36 -4.20 5.79
N ALA A 78 2.40 -4.22 6.71
CA ALA A 78 2.03 -3.04 7.48
C ALA A 78 1.85 -3.38 8.96
N ASP A 79 2.07 -2.38 9.81
CA ASP A 79 1.72 -2.39 11.23
C ASP A 79 1.22 -1.01 11.66
N GLY A 80 0.42 -0.98 12.72
CA GLY A 80 -0.14 0.23 13.31
C GLY A 80 -0.37 0.02 14.80
N VAL A 81 0.19 0.90 15.62
CA VAL A 81 0.11 0.85 17.09
C VAL A 81 -0.09 2.23 17.69
N GLU A 82 -0.89 2.34 18.76
CA GLU A 82 -1.11 3.59 19.50
C GLU A 82 -0.09 3.78 20.63
N SER A 83 0.48 2.70 21.16
CA SER A 83 1.49 2.79 22.22
C SER A 83 2.77 3.49 21.77
N TYR A 84 3.28 4.35 22.64
CA TYR A 84 4.57 5.04 22.48
C TYR A 84 5.76 4.25 23.03
N ASN A 85 5.51 3.07 23.61
CA ASN A 85 6.57 2.22 24.12
C ASN A 85 7.37 1.60 22.97
N ASP A 86 8.63 1.27 23.25
CA ASP A 86 9.53 0.61 22.31
C ASP A 86 9.11 -0.84 21.98
N TRP A 87 8.42 -1.50 22.91
CA TRP A 87 7.92 -2.86 22.76
C TRP A 87 6.39 -2.91 22.73
N THR A 88 5.82 -3.19 21.56
CA THR A 88 4.37 -3.15 21.30
C THR A 88 3.79 -4.50 20.86
N ALA A 89 4.47 -5.61 21.15
CA ALA A 89 4.08 -6.94 20.63
C ALA A 89 2.63 -7.35 20.96
N THR A 90 2.06 -6.88 22.07
CA THR A 90 0.68 -7.17 22.48
C THR A 90 -0.37 -6.37 21.72
N GLU A 91 0.01 -5.25 21.10
CA GLU A 91 -0.85 -4.35 20.34
C GLU A 91 -0.62 -4.43 18.83
N SER A 92 0.51 -5.03 18.41
CA SER A 92 0.91 -5.11 17.01
C SER A 92 -0.17 -5.77 16.16
N ASN A 93 -0.47 -5.11 15.06
CA ASN A 93 -1.34 -5.58 13.99
C ASN A 93 -0.51 -5.92 12.74
N LEU A 94 0.75 -6.35 12.91
CA LEU A 94 1.65 -6.67 11.80
C LEU A 94 1.00 -7.70 10.86
N ASN A 95 0.77 -7.29 9.62
CA ASN A 95 0.03 -8.11 8.67
C ASN A 95 0.53 -7.94 7.23
N VAL A 96 0.18 -8.93 6.40
CA VAL A 96 0.45 -8.92 4.96
C VAL A 96 -0.76 -8.32 4.23
N ARG A 97 -0.59 -7.09 3.73
CA ARG A 97 -1.64 -6.30 3.06
C ARG A 97 -1.81 -6.68 1.60
N GLN A 98 -0.71 -6.94 0.90
CA GLN A 98 -0.70 -7.29 -0.52
C GLN A 98 0.26 -8.44 -0.78
N VAL A 99 -0.13 -9.36 -1.66
CA VAL A 99 0.71 -10.41 -2.26
C VAL A 99 0.16 -10.66 -3.66
N PHE A 100 0.84 -10.16 -4.68
CA PHE A 100 0.35 -10.27 -6.06
C PHE A 100 1.48 -10.30 -7.07
N THR A 101 1.14 -10.76 -8.28
CA THR A 101 2.00 -10.74 -9.45
C THR A 101 1.36 -9.93 -10.57
N GLU A 102 2.19 -9.22 -11.32
CA GLU A 102 1.86 -8.57 -12.58
C GLU A 102 2.69 -9.15 -13.72
N LEU A 103 2.09 -9.24 -14.91
CA LEU A 103 2.74 -9.60 -16.16
C LEU A 103 2.45 -8.52 -17.19
N ASP A 104 3.51 -7.90 -17.72
CA ASP A 104 3.41 -6.87 -18.75
C ASP A 104 4.36 -7.20 -19.92
N HIS A 105 4.21 -6.46 -21.03
CA HIS A 105 4.96 -6.70 -22.28
C HIS A 105 4.94 -8.18 -22.70
N ILE A 106 3.80 -8.83 -22.50
CA ILE A 106 3.65 -10.27 -22.69
C ILE A 106 3.94 -10.60 -24.15
N ALA A 107 4.93 -11.46 -24.39
CA ALA A 107 5.41 -11.76 -25.74
C ALA A 107 4.29 -12.26 -26.68
N ALA A 108 3.30 -12.98 -26.12
CA ALA A 108 2.13 -13.45 -26.86
C ALA A 108 1.16 -12.34 -27.28
N PHE A 109 1.22 -11.16 -26.67
CA PHE A 109 0.38 -10.01 -27.00
C PHE A 109 1.05 -9.03 -27.97
N LYS A 110 2.33 -9.21 -28.27
CA LYS A 110 3.09 -8.32 -29.14
C LYS A 110 2.45 -8.22 -30.53
N GLY A 111 2.25 -7.00 -31.02
CA GLY A 111 1.58 -6.71 -32.29
C GLY A 111 0.06 -6.90 -32.29
N ASN A 112 -0.56 -7.21 -31.14
CA ASN A 112 -2.02 -7.20 -31.01
C ASN A 112 -2.50 -5.78 -30.69
N PRO A 113 -3.36 -5.16 -31.53
CA PRO A 113 -3.77 -3.76 -31.35
C PRO A 113 -4.57 -3.49 -30.06
N VAL A 114 -5.07 -4.53 -29.40
CA VAL A 114 -5.89 -4.46 -28.18
C VAL A 114 -5.10 -4.87 -26.94
N PHE A 115 -4.10 -5.76 -27.06
CA PHE A 115 -3.44 -6.32 -25.88
C PHE A 115 -1.94 -6.01 -25.78
N GLU A 116 -1.33 -5.36 -26.77
CA GLU A 116 0.12 -5.17 -26.82
C GLU A 116 0.70 -4.49 -25.57
N ASN A 117 -0.05 -3.57 -24.96
CA ASN A 117 0.35 -2.86 -23.74
C ASN A 117 -0.36 -3.37 -22.48
N ALA A 118 -1.14 -4.43 -22.59
CA ALA A 118 -1.97 -4.88 -21.49
C ALA A 118 -1.14 -5.51 -20.37
N THR A 119 -1.54 -5.23 -19.13
CA THR A 119 -0.94 -5.81 -17.93
C THR A 119 -1.91 -6.76 -17.26
N LEU A 120 -1.55 -8.04 -17.15
CA LEU A 120 -2.30 -9.02 -16.36
C LEU A 120 -1.86 -8.98 -14.91
N TRP A 121 -2.79 -9.21 -13.98
CA TRP A 121 -2.46 -9.35 -12.57
C TRP A 121 -3.30 -10.41 -11.87
N ALA A 122 -2.74 -10.98 -10.80
CA ALA A 122 -3.46 -11.86 -9.88
C ALA A 122 -2.86 -11.79 -8.47
N GLY A 123 -3.72 -11.89 -7.46
CA GLY A 123 -3.34 -11.93 -6.05
C GLY A 123 -4.15 -10.99 -5.17
N LYS A 124 -3.68 -10.80 -3.93
CA LYS A 124 -4.23 -9.81 -3.00
C LYS A 124 -3.57 -8.46 -3.25
N ARG A 125 -4.31 -7.44 -3.66
CA ARG A 125 -3.76 -6.10 -3.90
C ARG A 125 -4.75 -4.97 -3.64
N PHE A 126 -4.21 -3.76 -3.53
CA PHE A 126 -4.94 -2.53 -3.78
C PHE A 126 -4.97 -2.31 -5.30
N ASP A 127 -6.12 -1.88 -5.83
CA ASP A 127 -6.23 -1.54 -7.24
C ASP A 127 -5.19 -0.48 -7.65
N ARG A 128 -4.82 -0.45 -8.94
CA ARG A 128 -3.80 0.47 -9.43
C ARG A 128 -4.28 1.91 -9.33
N ASP A 129 -5.57 2.13 -9.57
CA ASP A 129 -6.18 3.44 -9.63
C ASP A 129 -7.03 3.67 -8.37
N ASN A 130 -6.37 3.69 -7.20
CA ASN A 130 -6.99 4.22 -5.98
C ASN A 130 -6.75 5.73 -5.92
N PHE A 131 -7.82 6.47 -5.66
CA PHE A 131 -7.78 7.93 -5.52
C PHE A 131 -8.04 8.27 -4.06
N ASP A 132 -7.06 8.87 -3.38
CA ASP A 132 -7.21 9.33 -1.99
C ASP A 132 -7.23 10.86 -1.88
N ILE A 133 -8.00 11.36 -0.91
CA ILE A 133 -7.91 12.75 -0.45
C ILE A 133 -6.88 12.76 0.69
N HIS A 134 -5.62 12.96 0.32
CA HIS A 134 -4.48 12.80 1.22
C HIS A 134 -4.57 13.58 2.56
N TRP A 135 -5.16 14.78 2.56
CA TRP A 135 -5.28 15.63 3.75
C TRP A 135 -6.40 15.22 4.72
N LEU A 136 -7.30 14.32 4.29
CA LEU A 136 -8.37 13.73 5.10
C LEU A 136 -8.09 12.27 5.48
N ASP A 137 -7.06 11.64 4.91
CA ASP A 137 -6.82 10.18 5.04
C ASP A 137 -8.06 9.35 4.63
N SER A 138 -8.69 9.74 3.53
CA SER A 138 -9.93 9.14 3.02
C SER A 138 -9.81 8.81 1.54
N ASP A 139 -10.07 7.55 1.19
CA ASP A 139 -10.12 7.10 -0.20
C ASP A 139 -11.46 7.48 -0.85
N VAL A 140 -11.41 8.07 -2.06
CA VAL A 140 -12.59 8.35 -2.90
C VAL A 140 -13.12 7.05 -3.52
N VAL A 141 -12.23 6.14 -3.91
CA VAL A 141 -12.52 4.77 -4.32
C VAL A 141 -11.41 3.88 -3.79
N PHE A 142 -11.77 2.87 -3.00
CA PHE A 142 -10.85 1.85 -2.50
C PHE A 142 -11.31 0.47 -2.94
N LEU A 143 -10.74 -0.03 -4.04
CA LEU A 143 -10.92 -1.42 -4.44
C LEU A 143 -9.70 -2.22 -3.97
N ALA A 144 -9.91 -3.11 -3.01
CA ALA A 144 -8.87 -3.96 -2.47
C ALA A 144 -9.41 -5.36 -2.19
N GLY A 145 -8.60 -6.37 -2.44
CA GLY A 145 -8.99 -7.75 -2.19
C GLY A 145 -8.13 -8.74 -2.95
N THR A 146 -8.53 -10.02 -2.90
CA THR A 146 -7.90 -11.10 -3.65
C THR A 146 -8.68 -11.33 -4.95
N GLY A 147 -7.98 -11.28 -6.09
CA GLY A 147 -8.60 -11.48 -7.39
C GLY A 147 -7.58 -11.54 -8.52
N GLY A 148 -8.01 -11.09 -9.70
CA GLY A 148 -7.16 -10.91 -10.87
C GLY A 148 -7.87 -10.07 -11.91
N GLY A 149 -7.12 -9.58 -12.89
CA GLY A 149 -7.65 -8.71 -13.93
C GLY A 149 -6.63 -8.37 -15.00
N ILE A 150 -7.02 -7.44 -15.88
CA ILE A 150 -6.23 -6.91 -16.98
C ILE A 150 -6.38 -5.39 -17.00
N TYR A 151 -5.27 -4.68 -17.22
CA TYR A 151 -5.25 -3.22 -17.43
C TYR A 151 -4.77 -2.89 -18.83
N ASP A 152 -5.06 -1.66 -19.26
CA ASP A 152 -4.53 -1.04 -20.49
C ASP A 152 -4.82 -1.85 -21.76
N VAL A 153 -6.07 -2.30 -21.87
CA VAL A 153 -6.69 -2.91 -23.06
C VAL A 153 -7.13 -1.82 -24.05
#